data_AF-A0AB33BUW3-F1
#
_entry.id   AF-A0AB33BUW3-F1
#
_cell.length_a   1.000
_cell.length_b   1.000
_cell.length_c   1.000
_cell.angle_alpha   90.00
_cell.angle_beta   90.00
_cell.angle_gamma   90.00
#
_symmetry.space_group_name_H-M   'P 1'
#
loop_
_entity.id
_entity.type
_entity.pdbx_description
1 polymer ?
#
loop_
_entity_poly.entity_id
_entity_poly.type
_entity_poly.pdbx_seq_one_letter_code
_entity_poly.pdbx_strand_id
1 'polypeptide(L)'
;MRKIILNDWEYFNYKIDWVLGRINFRLGNKVNLRNYLYSDPMGWVYDSFKFPQGYLNPHPSALEVKNLIGQDKYNELFKFAFVRNPWDLEVSMYKYLCWRKLHPLHHVVRAMSFEEYIYWKAQKGMGLQKRFLADKNGEIILDFIGRFETLQKDYEKILELLKLPEVKLPIVNQNPQRQRDYRSYYNEETKNIISEHLKEDIELFGYSF
;
A
#
# COMPACT_ATOMS: atom_id res chain seq x y z
N MET A 1 19.29 27.17 -18.81
CA MET A 1 18.28 27.44 -17.75
C MET A 1 17.00 26.70 -18.09
N ARG A 2 16.77 25.53 -17.50
CA ARG A 2 15.52 24.77 -17.71
C ARG A 2 14.60 25.01 -16.52
N LYS A 3 13.44 25.60 -16.83
CA LYS A 3 12.37 25.94 -15.91
C LYS A 3 11.90 24.69 -15.17
N ILE A 4 11.96 24.77 -13.85
CA ILE A 4 11.30 23.83 -12.96
C ILE A 4 9.82 24.24 -12.97
N ILE A 5 8.93 23.36 -13.46
CA ILE A 5 7.50 23.51 -13.21
C ILE A 5 7.26 22.99 -11.79
N LEU A 6 7.54 23.86 -10.82
CA LEU A 6 7.01 23.79 -9.45
C LEU A 6 5.61 24.40 -9.54
N ASN A 7 4.61 23.55 -9.76
CA ASN A 7 3.16 23.76 -9.65
C ASN A 7 2.61 22.42 -10.17
N ASP A 8 2.11 21.49 -9.36
CA ASP A 8 1.04 21.71 -8.40
C ASP A 8 1.23 20.85 -7.15
N TRP A 9 1.53 21.51 -6.03
CA TRP A 9 1.53 20.93 -4.69
C TRP A 9 0.11 20.67 -4.15
N GLU A 10 -0.93 20.89 -4.95
CA GLU A 10 -2.34 20.72 -4.57
C GLU A 10 -2.96 19.39 -5.02
N TYR A 11 -2.26 18.58 -5.84
CA TYR A 11 -2.81 17.35 -6.42
C TYR A 11 -2.47 16.06 -5.66
N PHE A 12 -1.57 16.13 -4.69
CA PHE A 12 -1.18 14.98 -3.87
C PHE A 12 -1.77 15.07 -2.47
N ASN A 13 -3.10 15.16 -2.40
CA ASN A 13 -3.83 14.70 -1.22
C ASN A 13 -3.75 13.16 -1.20
N TYR A 14 -2.57 12.61 -0.95
CA TYR A 14 -2.42 11.21 -0.57
C TYR A 14 -3.12 11.03 0.78
N LYS A 15 -4.42 10.72 0.75
CA LYS A 15 -4.92 9.71 1.66
C LYS A 15 -4.13 8.45 1.30
N ILE A 16 -3.05 8.20 2.04
CA ILE A 16 -2.48 6.86 2.09
C ILE A 16 -3.60 6.00 2.67
N ASP A 17 -4.42 5.41 1.80
CA ASP A 17 -5.47 4.49 2.18
C ASP A 17 -4.72 3.21 2.60
N TRP A 18 -4.69 2.95 3.90
CA TRP A 18 -3.79 1.99 4.58
C TRP A 18 -4.15 0.51 4.33
N VAL A 19 -4.88 0.25 3.26
CA VAL A 19 -5.24 -1.07 2.76
C VAL A 19 -4.24 -1.40 1.66
N LEU A 20 -3.25 -2.22 2.00
CA LEU A 20 -2.41 -3.04 1.10
C LEU A 20 -1.94 -2.42 -0.23
N GLY A 21 -0.63 -2.29 -0.39
CA GLY A 21 0.01 -2.46 -1.70
C GLY A 21 -0.18 -1.33 -2.72
N ARG A 22 -0.27 -0.06 -2.29
CA ARG A 22 -0.07 1.04 -3.27
C ARG A 22 1.41 1.11 -3.65
N ILE A 23 1.72 0.73 -4.89
CA ILE A 23 3.02 0.97 -5.49
C ILE A 23 3.06 2.42 -5.90
N ASN A 24 4.08 3.13 -5.41
CA ASN A 24 4.31 4.50 -5.78
C ASN A 24 5.39 4.53 -6.88
N PHE A 25 5.10 5.24 -7.96
CA PHE A 25 6.02 5.43 -9.07
C PHE A 25 6.45 6.90 -9.07
N ARG A 26 7.76 7.16 -9.11
CA ARG A 26 8.27 8.52 -9.36
C ARG A 26 9.07 8.55 -10.64
N LEU A 27 8.70 9.51 -11.48
CA LEU A 27 9.31 9.75 -12.78
C LEU A 27 10.62 10.54 -12.58
N GLY A 28 11.71 10.06 -13.17
CA GLY A 28 12.74 10.98 -13.65
C GLY A 28 12.17 11.87 -14.76
N ASN A 29 12.84 12.98 -15.09
CA ASN A 29 12.39 14.05 -16.00
C ASN A 29 12.00 13.65 -17.47
N LYS A 30 11.74 12.39 -17.80
CA LYS A 30 11.63 11.88 -19.18
C LYS A 30 10.38 11.07 -19.56
N VAL A 31 9.55 10.62 -18.61
CA VAL A 31 8.37 9.78 -18.95
C VAL A 31 7.07 10.52 -18.63
N ASN A 32 6.17 10.64 -19.61
CA ASN A 32 4.87 11.30 -19.47
C ASN A 32 3.76 10.25 -19.35
N LEU A 33 3.21 10.07 -18.15
CA LEU A 33 2.10 9.15 -17.87
C LEU A 33 0.72 9.82 -18.00
N ARG A 34 0.61 11.09 -18.44
CA ARG A 34 -0.69 11.79 -18.62
C ARG A 34 -1.67 11.02 -19.49
N ASN A 35 -1.17 10.20 -20.42
CA ASN A 35 -2.00 9.38 -21.29
C ASN A 35 -2.64 8.16 -20.57
N TYR A 36 -2.24 7.90 -19.32
CA TYR A 36 -2.73 6.78 -18.51
C TYR A 36 -3.45 7.22 -17.23
N LEU A 37 -3.56 8.53 -16.97
CA LEU A 37 -4.24 9.10 -15.80
C LEU A 37 -5.45 9.92 -16.26
N TYR A 38 -6.63 9.73 -15.65
CA TYR A 38 -7.81 10.53 -16.00
C TYR A 38 -8.03 11.68 -15.03
N SER A 39 -8.43 12.83 -15.56
CA SER A 39 -9.05 13.92 -14.79
C SER A 39 -10.56 13.84 -14.95
N ASP A 40 -11.29 13.65 -13.85
CA ASP A 40 -12.76 13.78 -13.81
C ASP A 40 -13.15 15.24 -14.17
N PRO A 41 -14.17 15.48 -15.02
CA PRO A 41 -14.72 16.82 -15.27
C PRO A 41 -15.17 17.61 -14.02
N MET A 42 -15.33 16.96 -12.85
CA MET A 42 -15.56 17.65 -11.55
C MET A 42 -14.29 18.03 -10.78
N GLY A 43 -13.09 17.80 -11.31
CA GLY A 43 -11.83 18.21 -10.68
C GLY A 43 -11.34 17.30 -9.54
N TRP A 44 -12.00 16.16 -9.31
CA TRP A 44 -11.52 15.14 -8.39
C TRP A 44 -10.55 14.18 -9.09
N VAL A 45 -9.31 14.11 -8.62
CA VAL A 45 -8.40 13.03 -9.02
C VAL A 45 -8.75 11.79 -8.22
N TYR A 46 -9.62 10.96 -8.76
CA TYR A 46 -9.61 9.55 -8.39
C TYR A 46 -8.40 8.92 -9.07
N ASP A 47 -7.49 8.33 -8.28
CA ASP A 47 -6.36 7.51 -8.73
C ASP A 47 -6.82 6.23 -9.45
N SER A 48 -7.56 6.39 -10.54
CA SER A 48 -7.86 5.31 -11.48
C SER A 48 -7.03 5.59 -12.72
N PHE A 49 -6.01 4.77 -12.94
CA PHE A 49 -5.35 4.75 -14.25
C PHE A 49 -6.42 4.38 -15.30
N LYS A 50 -6.50 5.17 -16.38
CA LYS A 50 -7.32 4.79 -17.55
C LYS A 50 -6.45 4.06 -18.54
N PHE A 51 -6.83 2.82 -18.81
CA PHE A 51 -6.21 1.97 -19.83
C PHE A 51 -7.17 1.76 -21.01
N PRO A 52 -6.68 1.42 -22.21
CA PRO A 52 -7.46 1.41 -23.45
C PRO A 52 -8.67 0.44 -23.48
N GLN A 53 -8.77 -0.47 -22.50
CA GLN A 53 -9.84 -1.47 -22.37
C GLN A 53 -10.75 -1.31 -21.14
N GLY A 54 -10.57 -0.28 -20.29
CA GLY A 54 -11.42 -0.04 -19.11
C GLY A 54 -10.68 0.27 -17.81
N TYR A 55 -11.40 0.25 -16.68
CA TYR A 55 -10.86 0.48 -15.33
C TYR A 55 -10.03 -0.74 -14.87
N LEU A 56 -8.80 -0.51 -14.40
CA LEU A 56 -8.05 -1.51 -13.64
C LEU A 56 -8.48 -1.50 -12.17
N ASN A 57 -8.17 -2.59 -11.47
CA ASN A 57 -8.19 -2.73 -10.02
C ASN A 57 -7.55 -1.48 -9.37
N PRO A 58 -8.18 -0.83 -8.37
CA PRO A 58 -7.61 0.34 -7.67
C PRO A 58 -6.28 0.04 -6.94
N HIS A 59 -5.89 -1.22 -6.82
CA HIS A 59 -4.64 -1.67 -6.22
C HIS A 59 -3.89 -2.65 -7.15
N PRO A 60 -3.28 -2.18 -8.26
CA PRO A 60 -2.54 -3.07 -9.15
C PRO A 60 -1.22 -3.52 -8.52
N SER A 61 -0.86 -4.77 -8.74
CA SER A 61 0.46 -5.34 -8.44
C SER A 61 1.54 -4.80 -9.37
N ALA A 62 2.80 -4.98 -8.96
CA ALA A 62 3.97 -4.54 -9.72
C ALA A 62 4.02 -5.22 -11.09
N LEU A 63 3.63 -6.50 -11.14
CA LEU A 63 3.55 -7.28 -12.35
C LEU A 63 2.46 -6.77 -13.30
N GLU A 64 1.29 -6.42 -12.79
CA GLU A 64 0.21 -5.82 -13.60
C GLU A 64 0.66 -4.49 -14.22
N VAL A 65 1.31 -3.62 -13.43
CA VAL A 65 1.86 -2.36 -13.96
C VAL A 65 2.93 -2.62 -15.01
N LYS A 66 3.87 -3.54 -14.75
CA LYS A 66 4.95 -3.91 -15.67
C LYS A 66 4.42 -4.44 -17.01
N ASN A 67 3.45 -5.36 -16.97
CA ASN A 67 2.85 -5.95 -18.18
C ASN A 67 2.17 -4.89 -19.04
N LEU A 68 1.70 -3.83 -18.41
CA LEU A 68 0.88 -2.80 -19.04
C LEU A 68 1.70 -1.69 -19.69
N ILE A 69 2.75 -1.22 -19.01
CA ILE A 69 3.63 -0.18 -19.57
C ILE A 69 4.79 -0.77 -20.39
N GLY A 70 5.03 -2.07 -20.28
CA GLY A 70 6.13 -2.77 -20.93
C GLY A 70 7.43 -2.72 -20.14
N GLN A 71 8.29 -3.71 -20.38
CA GLN A 71 9.56 -3.91 -19.66
C GLN A 71 10.49 -2.70 -19.71
N ASP A 72 10.67 -2.09 -20.89
CA ASP A 72 11.62 -1.00 -21.07
C ASP A 72 11.21 0.24 -20.27
N LYS A 73 9.94 0.66 -20.38
CA LYS A 73 9.40 1.77 -19.59
C LYS A 73 9.43 1.47 -18.11
N TYR A 74 9.12 0.24 -17.71
CA TYR A 74 9.18 -0.16 -16.31
C TYR A 74 10.61 -0.01 -15.76
N ASN A 75 11.63 -0.38 -16.53
CA ASN A 75 13.03 -0.24 -16.13
C ASN A 75 13.50 1.22 -16.00
N GLU A 76 12.87 2.17 -16.68
CA GLU A 76 13.17 3.60 -16.55
C GLU A 76 12.59 4.24 -15.28
N LEU A 77 11.65 3.57 -14.62
CA LEU A 77 11.02 4.06 -13.39
C LEU A 77 11.82 3.63 -12.16
N PHE A 78 11.77 4.46 -11.13
CA PHE A 78 12.05 4.06 -9.76
C PHE A 78 10.73 3.60 -9.11
N LYS A 79 10.65 2.34 -8.67
CA LYS A 79 9.45 1.74 -8.06
C LYS A 79 9.72 1.46 -6.60
N PHE A 80 8.80 1.87 -5.74
CA PHE A 80 8.89 1.58 -4.33
C PHE A 80 7.52 1.27 -3.72
N ALA A 81 7.55 0.54 -2.62
CA ALA A 81 6.38 0.23 -1.82
C ALA A 81 6.71 0.26 -0.33
N PHE A 82 5.69 0.30 0.51
CA PHE A 82 5.81 0.12 1.94
C PHE A 82 5.10 -1.15 2.36
N VAL A 83 5.78 -1.96 3.16
CA VAL A 83 5.19 -3.12 3.85
C VAL A 83 4.97 -2.78 5.32
N ARG A 84 4.10 -3.53 5.97
CA ARG A 84 3.79 -3.39 7.40
C ARG A 84 3.91 -4.74 8.09
N ASN A 85 4.22 -4.68 9.38
CA ASN A 85 4.17 -5.83 10.27
C ASN A 85 2.81 -6.55 10.09
N PRO A 86 2.80 -7.86 9.75
CA PRO A 86 1.58 -8.59 9.43
C PRO A 86 0.54 -8.60 10.55
N TRP A 87 0.94 -8.70 11.81
CA TRP A 87 0.03 -8.63 12.94
C TRP A 87 -0.58 -7.22 13.09
N ASP A 88 0.23 -6.18 12.95
CA ASP A 88 -0.27 -4.81 13.01
C ASP A 88 -1.19 -4.46 11.82
N LEU A 89 -0.88 -5.00 10.65
CA LEU A 89 -1.68 -4.84 9.43
C LEU A 89 -3.09 -5.40 9.61
N GLU A 90 -3.22 -6.56 10.26
CA GLU A 90 -4.52 -7.20 10.50
C GLU A 90 -5.38 -6.45 11.53
N VAL A 91 -4.78 -5.92 12.61
CA VAL A 91 -5.47 -5.01 13.53
C VAL A 91 -5.94 -3.76 12.80
N SER A 92 -5.10 -3.20 11.93
CA SER A 92 -5.46 -2.04 11.12
C SER A 92 -6.64 -2.33 10.19
N MET A 93 -6.64 -3.49 9.53
CA MET A 93 -7.70 -3.89 8.62
C MET A 93 -9.02 -4.10 9.35
N TYR A 94 -8.99 -4.82 10.47
CA TYR A 94 -10.15 -5.00 11.33
C TYR A 94 -10.77 -3.66 11.73
N LYS A 95 -9.96 -2.74 12.26
CA LYS A 95 -10.43 -1.41 12.67
C LYS A 95 -10.96 -0.57 11.51
N TYR A 96 -10.33 -0.66 10.35
CA TYR A 96 -10.80 0.01 9.14
C TYR A 96 -12.19 -0.51 8.70
N LEU A 97 -12.38 -1.83 8.67
CA LEU A 97 -13.66 -2.46 8.31
C LEU A 97 -14.76 -2.13 9.34
N CYS A 98 -14.43 -2.12 10.63
CA CYS A 98 -15.34 -1.69 11.70
C CYS A 98 -15.72 -0.21 11.62
N TRP A 99 -14.88 0.65 11.05
CA TRP A 99 -15.12 2.09 10.99
C TRP A 99 -15.79 2.54 9.68
N ARG A 100 -15.39 1.98 8.54
CA ARG A 100 -15.85 2.41 7.21
C ARG A 100 -17.25 1.88 6.90
N LYS A 101 -18.28 2.61 7.32
CA LYS A 101 -19.71 2.23 7.18
C LYS A 101 -20.15 1.81 5.77
N LEU A 102 -19.57 2.43 4.73
CA LEU A 102 -19.88 2.12 3.33
C LEU A 102 -19.16 0.88 2.79
N HIS A 103 -18.26 0.26 3.55
CA HIS A 103 -17.58 -0.94 3.13
C HIS A 103 -18.57 -2.14 3.15
N PRO A 104 -18.65 -2.99 2.12
CA PRO A 104 -19.60 -4.11 2.07
C PRO A 104 -19.50 -5.06 3.28
N LEU A 105 -18.29 -5.26 3.79
CA LEU A 105 -18.03 -6.11 4.95
C LEU A 105 -18.25 -5.42 6.31
N HIS A 106 -18.62 -4.13 6.35
CA HIS A 106 -18.73 -3.37 7.59
C HIS A 106 -19.65 -4.04 8.62
N HIS A 107 -20.89 -4.36 8.21
CA HIS A 107 -21.90 -4.92 9.12
C HIS A 107 -21.51 -6.31 9.65
N VAL A 108 -20.81 -7.10 8.83
CA VAL A 108 -20.33 -8.43 9.21
C VAL A 108 -19.17 -8.32 10.20
N VAL A 109 -18.13 -7.58 9.85
CA VAL A 109 -16.90 -7.51 10.67
C VAL A 109 -17.12 -6.72 11.96
N ARG A 110 -17.97 -5.68 11.95
CA ARG A 110 -18.29 -4.90 13.15
C ARG A 110 -19.04 -5.71 14.21
N ALA A 111 -19.70 -6.80 13.82
CA ALA A 111 -20.40 -7.70 14.73
C ALA A 111 -19.47 -8.76 15.34
N MET A 112 -18.23 -8.86 14.88
CA MET A 112 -17.23 -9.82 15.38
C MET A 112 -16.34 -9.17 16.44
N SER A 113 -15.82 -9.98 17.35
CA SER A 113 -14.60 -9.65 18.10
C SER A 113 -13.38 -9.68 17.17
N PHE A 114 -12.24 -9.17 17.63
CA PHE A 114 -11.01 -9.27 16.84
C PHE A 114 -10.58 -10.73 16.64
N GLU A 115 -10.75 -11.58 17.65
CA GLU A 115 -10.41 -13.00 17.57
C GLU A 115 -11.27 -13.69 16.51
N GLU A 116 -12.60 -13.50 16.57
CA GLU A 116 -13.54 -14.02 15.57
C GLU A 116 -13.21 -13.55 14.15
N TYR A 117 -12.78 -12.29 13.99
CA TYR A 117 -12.32 -11.75 12.71
C TYR A 117 -11.09 -12.50 12.18
N ILE A 118 -10.09 -12.80 13.03
CA ILE A 118 -8.89 -13.54 12.63
C ILE A 118 -9.25 -14.95 12.17
N TYR A 119 -10.07 -15.68 12.91
CA TYR A 119 -10.54 -17.01 12.50
C TYR A 119 -11.29 -16.98 11.17
N TRP A 120 -12.24 -16.04 11.05
CA TRP A 120 -13.02 -15.86 9.83
C TRP A 120 -12.13 -15.56 8.62
N LYS A 121 -11.13 -14.69 8.80
CA LYS A 121 -10.21 -14.31 7.72
C LYS A 121 -9.26 -15.43 7.33
N ALA A 122 -8.78 -16.21 8.31
CA ALA A 122 -7.95 -17.40 8.06
C ALA A 122 -8.67 -18.39 7.12
N GLN A 123 -9.96 -18.66 7.37
CA GLN A 123 -10.78 -19.53 6.52
C GLN A 123 -10.99 -19.00 5.10
N LYS A 124 -10.96 -17.67 4.91
CA LYS A 124 -11.10 -17.04 3.58
C LYS A 124 -9.78 -16.91 2.83
N GLY A 125 -8.66 -17.17 3.49
CA GLY A 125 -7.32 -16.89 3.00
C GLY A 125 -6.88 -15.46 3.33
N MET A 126 -5.71 -15.34 3.95
CA MET A 126 -5.08 -14.05 4.21
C MET A 126 -4.14 -13.71 3.05
N GLY A 127 -4.33 -12.54 2.46
CA GLY A 127 -3.57 -12.16 1.27
C GLY A 127 -2.24 -11.53 1.61
N LEU A 128 -1.14 -12.19 1.23
CA LEU A 128 0.24 -11.71 1.38
C LEU A 128 0.49 -10.34 0.75
N GLN A 129 1.37 -9.54 1.33
CA GLN A 129 1.87 -8.29 0.75
C GLN A 129 2.77 -8.58 -0.44
N LYS A 130 3.58 -9.66 -0.37
CA LYS A 130 4.47 -10.10 -1.47
C LYS A 130 3.75 -10.16 -2.82
N ARG A 131 2.49 -10.59 -2.87
CA ARG A 131 1.71 -10.71 -4.13
C ARG A 131 1.60 -9.40 -4.92
N PHE A 132 1.71 -8.26 -4.25
CA PHE A 132 1.69 -6.95 -4.90
C PHE A 132 3.06 -6.52 -5.41
N LEU A 133 4.14 -7.11 -4.90
CA LEU A 133 5.51 -6.62 -5.09
C LEU A 133 6.34 -7.52 -6.00
N ALA A 134 5.92 -8.78 -6.15
CA ALA A 134 6.67 -9.81 -6.86
C ALA A 134 6.15 -10.06 -8.28
N ASP A 135 6.99 -10.68 -9.11
CA ASP A 135 6.60 -11.26 -10.40
C ASP A 135 6.03 -12.69 -10.25
N LYS A 136 5.77 -13.34 -11.39
CA LYS A 136 5.22 -14.70 -11.45
C LYS A 136 6.14 -15.78 -10.86
N ASN A 137 7.43 -15.49 -10.71
CA ASN A 137 8.41 -16.40 -10.12
C ASN A 137 8.58 -16.14 -8.61
N GLY A 138 7.89 -15.13 -8.06
CA GLY A 138 8.02 -14.74 -6.67
C GLY A 138 9.18 -13.78 -6.39
N GLU A 139 9.85 -13.27 -7.43
CA GLU A 139 10.95 -12.32 -7.30
C GLU A 139 10.42 -10.90 -7.14
N ILE A 140 10.96 -10.16 -6.17
CA ILE A 140 10.61 -8.76 -5.97
C ILE A 140 11.10 -7.93 -7.16
N ILE A 141 10.19 -7.17 -7.78
CA ILE A 141 10.46 -6.34 -8.96
C ILE A 141 10.35 -4.85 -8.66
N LEU A 142 10.79 -4.45 -7.47
CA LEU A 142 10.84 -3.07 -7.00
C LEU A 142 12.29 -2.66 -6.68
N ASP A 143 12.57 -1.36 -6.73
CA ASP A 143 13.90 -0.83 -6.42
C ASP A 143 14.07 -0.55 -4.92
N PHE A 144 12.96 -0.33 -4.19
CA PHE A 144 12.99 -0.07 -2.75
C PHE A 144 11.72 -0.57 -2.04
N ILE A 145 11.90 -1.23 -0.89
CA ILE A 145 10.81 -1.60 0.01
C ILE A 145 11.06 -0.95 1.38
N GLY A 146 10.21 0.00 1.73
CA GLY A 146 10.21 0.63 3.05
C GLY A 146 9.28 -0.08 4.03
N ARG A 147 9.37 0.28 5.30
CA ARG A 147 8.48 -0.21 6.36
C ARG A 147 7.55 0.88 6.84
N PHE A 148 6.32 0.51 7.16
CA PHE A 148 5.34 1.44 7.70
C PHE A 148 5.74 1.94 9.10
N GLU A 149 6.40 1.09 9.89
CA GLU A 149 6.88 1.41 11.24
C GLU A 149 7.97 2.48 11.22
N THR A 150 8.72 2.57 10.11
CA THR A 150 9.75 3.58 9.86
C THR A 150 9.41 4.47 8.68
N LEU A 151 8.12 4.71 8.42
CA LEU A 151 7.62 5.35 7.21
C LEU A 151 8.35 6.64 6.84
N GLN A 152 8.44 7.60 7.78
CA GLN A 152 9.11 8.88 7.53
C GLN A 152 10.59 8.68 7.16
N LYS A 153 11.30 7.86 7.93
CA LYS A 153 12.73 7.56 7.71
C LYS A 153 12.98 6.87 6.37
N ASP A 154 12.14 5.90 6.01
CA ASP A 154 12.29 5.19 4.74
C ASP A 154 11.86 6.04 3.56
N TYR A 155 10.90 6.95 3.75
CA TYR A 155 10.54 7.95 2.75
C TYR A 155 11.67 8.95 2.51
N GLU A 156 12.36 9.41 3.55
CA GLU A 156 13.55 10.27 3.43
C GLU A 156 14.65 9.60 2.59
N LYS A 157 14.90 8.31 2.79
CA LYS A 157 15.84 7.55 1.94
C LYS A 157 15.41 7.54 0.48
N ILE A 158 14.12 7.37 0.19
CA ILE A 158 13.60 7.44 -1.18
C ILE A 158 13.85 8.84 -1.78
N LEU A 159 13.62 9.92 -1.02
CA LEU A 159 13.89 11.28 -1.47
C LEU A 159 15.39 11.49 -1.76
N GLU A 160 16.27 10.98 -0.91
CA GLU A 160 17.71 11.03 -1.09
C GLU A 160 18.16 10.29 -2.36
N LEU A 161 17.72 9.05 -2.55
CA LEU A 161 18.00 8.23 -3.74
C LEU A 161 17.58 8.94 -5.03
N LEU A 162 16.48 9.67 -4.97
CA LEU A 162 15.92 10.42 -6.09
C LEU A 162 16.45 11.85 -6.20
N LYS A 163 17.33 12.29 -5.29
CA LYS A 163 17.91 13.65 -5.20
C LYS A 163 16.84 14.74 -5.12
N LEU A 164 15.85 14.52 -4.25
CA LEU A 164 14.69 15.38 -4.11
C LEU A 164 14.67 16.02 -2.72
N PRO A 165 14.09 17.23 -2.59
CA PRO A 165 14.10 17.94 -1.33
C PRO A 165 13.38 17.15 -0.25
N GLU A 166 13.84 17.31 0.99
CA GLU A 166 13.22 16.69 2.16
C GLU A 166 11.77 17.16 2.31
N VAL A 167 10.88 16.21 2.61
CA VAL A 167 9.47 16.46 2.87
C VAL A 167 9.04 15.62 4.07
N LYS A 168 8.37 16.27 5.03
CA LYS A 168 7.70 15.57 6.12
C LYS A 168 6.34 15.07 5.67
N LEU A 169 6.07 13.79 5.88
CA LEU A 169 4.79 13.19 5.56
C LEU A 169 3.71 13.73 6.51
N PRO A 170 2.53 14.12 5.98
CA PRO A 170 1.40 14.46 6.83
C PRO A 170 0.90 13.21 7.54
N ILE A 171 0.49 13.38 8.79
CA ILE A 171 -0.16 12.32 9.55
C ILE A 171 -1.62 12.26 9.11
N VAL A 172 -2.03 11.17 8.45
CA VAL A 172 -3.39 10.97 7.95
C VAL A 172 -3.99 9.64 8.41
N ASN A 173 -5.32 9.61 8.53
CA ASN A 173 -6.12 8.44 8.93
C ASN A 173 -5.69 7.80 10.27
N GLN A 174 -5.35 8.61 11.27
CA GLN A 174 -5.26 8.11 12.63
C GLN A 174 -6.65 7.71 13.12
N ASN A 175 -6.81 6.44 13.51
CA ASN A 175 -8.01 6.00 14.19
C ASN A 175 -7.82 6.23 15.71
N PRO A 176 -8.50 7.22 16.32
CA PRO A 176 -8.34 7.52 17.75
C PRO A 176 -8.83 6.38 18.65
N GLN A 177 -9.66 5.46 18.13
CA GLN A 177 -10.18 4.30 18.87
C GLN A 177 -9.27 3.06 18.76
N ARG A 178 -8.16 3.16 18.04
CA ARG A 178 -7.16 2.08 17.97
C ARG A 178 -6.18 2.25 19.14
N GLN A 179 -6.08 1.23 19.99
CA GLN A 179 -4.98 1.14 20.96
C GLN A 179 -3.63 1.30 20.26
N ARG A 180 -2.71 2.02 20.90
CA ARG A 180 -1.41 2.37 20.31
C ARG A 180 -0.54 1.15 20.02
N ASP A 181 -0.62 0.12 20.87
CA ASP A 181 0.09 -1.14 20.68
C ASP A 181 -0.88 -2.21 20.14
N TYR A 182 -0.57 -2.74 18.95
CA TYR A 182 -1.38 -3.79 18.31
C TYR A 182 -1.30 -5.13 19.06
N ARG A 183 -0.25 -5.34 19.88
CA ARG A 183 -0.04 -6.62 20.57
C ARG A 183 -1.16 -6.95 21.55
N SER A 184 -1.77 -5.91 22.12
CA SER A 184 -2.90 -6.01 23.04
C SER A 184 -4.16 -6.67 22.47
N TYR A 185 -4.27 -6.75 21.14
CA TYR A 185 -5.43 -7.38 20.47
C TYR A 185 -5.30 -8.89 20.40
N TYR A 186 -4.11 -9.44 20.62
CA TYR A 186 -3.80 -10.81 20.30
C TYR A 186 -3.66 -11.69 21.54
N ASN A 187 -4.30 -12.85 21.49
CA ASN A 187 -3.97 -14.00 22.32
C ASN A 187 -2.96 -14.92 21.58
N GLU A 188 -2.41 -15.94 22.24
CA GLU A 188 -1.40 -16.81 21.61
C GLU A 188 -1.90 -17.53 20.35
N GLU A 189 -3.16 -17.95 20.32
CA GLU A 189 -3.74 -18.66 19.20
C GLU A 189 -3.85 -17.77 17.94
N THR A 190 -4.39 -16.57 18.10
CA THR A 190 -4.52 -15.58 17.01
C THR A 190 -3.15 -15.09 16.53
N LYS A 191 -2.11 -15.03 17.39
CA LYS A 191 -0.74 -14.76 16.94
C LYS A 191 -0.24 -15.87 16.01
N ASN A 192 -0.44 -17.12 16.41
CA ASN A 192 0.03 -18.29 15.65
C ASN A 192 -0.69 -18.41 14.30
N ILE A 193 -2.00 -18.12 14.25
CA ILE A 193 -2.75 -18.08 12.99
C ILE A 193 -2.09 -17.11 12.00
N ILE A 194 -1.73 -15.91 12.46
CA ILE A 194 -1.02 -14.94 11.61
C ILE A 194 0.36 -15.46 11.20
N SER A 195 1.13 -16.01 12.15
CA SER A 195 2.45 -16.59 11.88
C SER A 195 2.42 -17.64 10.79
N GLU A 196 1.40 -18.50 10.78
CA GLU A 196 1.25 -19.58 9.81
C GLU A 196 0.76 -19.06 8.44
N HIS A 197 -0.30 -18.25 8.43
CA HIS A 197 -0.93 -17.81 7.18
C HIS A 197 -0.12 -16.75 6.44
N LEU A 198 0.63 -15.92 7.17
CA LEU A 198 1.45 -14.84 6.62
C LEU A 198 2.95 -15.13 6.74
N LYS A 199 3.33 -16.40 6.93
CA LYS A 199 4.72 -16.86 7.10
C LYS A 199 5.65 -16.32 6.03
N GLU A 200 5.24 -16.38 4.77
CA GLU A 200 6.07 -15.93 3.65
C GLU A 200 6.40 -14.43 3.73
N ASP A 201 5.42 -13.59 4.08
CA ASP A 201 5.64 -12.16 4.31
C ASP A 201 6.53 -11.92 5.53
N ILE A 202 6.31 -12.68 6.61
CA ILE A 202 7.06 -12.57 7.86
C ILE A 202 8.54 -12.86 7.60
N GLU A 203 8.84 -13.97 6.91
CA GLU A 203 10.20 -14.38 6.58
C GLU A 203 10.84 -13.42 5.57
N LEU A 204 10.15 -13.10 4.47
CA LEU A 204 10.66 -12.24 3.40
C LEU A 204 11.00 -10.83 3.90
N PHE A 205 10.16 -10.27 4.77
CA PHE A 205 10.36 -8.92 5.30
C PHE A 205 10.97 -8.92 6.71
N GLY A 206 11.42 -10.06 7.24
CA GLY A 206 12.08 -10.16 8.54
C GLY A 206 11.27 -9.57 9.69
N TYR A 207 9.97 -9.88 9.76
CA TYR A 207 9.12 -9.44 10.84
C TYR A 207 9.13 -10.43 12.01
N SER A 208 8.82 -9.90 13.20
CA SER A 208 8.50 -10.64 14.40
C SER A 208 7.35 -9.96 15.11
N PHE A 209 6.68 -10.69 16.01
CA PHE A 209 5.65 -10.13 16.86
C PHE A 209 6.21 -9.07 17.83
#